data_AF-A0AA52EGA1-F1
#
_entry.id   AF-A0AA52EGA1-F1
#
_cell.length_a   1.000
_cell.length_b   1.000
_cell.length_c   1.000
_cell.angle_alpha   90.00
_cell.angle_beta   90.00
_cell.angle_gamma   90.00
#
_symmetry.space_group_name_H-M   'P 1'
#
loop_
_entity.id
_entity.type
_entity.pdbx_description
1 polymer ?
#
loop_
_entity_poly.entity_id
_entity_poly.type
_entity_poly.pdbx_seq_one_letter_code
_entity_poly.pdbx_strand_id
1 'polypeptide(L)'
;MIFKKGLDASEALILRSVLEGAGISVWLSNEHMASMNYAVTADLLIREGDKWRADQVMQDVSTFPADAPKIELGDLQECHYCGSTDVFNFVGTVPIMGGILKSRAFPGSPWRRCLECRKFFRVDNRRYLGNAPTALLWGGILGCAVYGLNYAITWLRIML
;
A
#
# COMPACT_ATOMS: atom_id res chain seq x y z
N MET A 1 -16.76 -22.60 16.33
CA MET A 1 -17.99 -21.80 16.08
C MET A 1 -18.35 -21.93 14.61
N ILE A 2 -19.65 -22.00 14.27
CA ILE A 2 -20.08 -22.01 12.86
C ILE A 2 -20.02 -20.59 12.32
N PHE A 3 -19.20 -20.39 11.28
CA PHE A 3 -19.01 -19.11 10.62
C PHE A 3 -20.02 -18.89 9.50
N LYS A 4 -20.18 -19.89 8.63
CA LYS A 4 -21.11 -19.87 7.51
C LYS A 4 -21.70 -21.26 7.29
N LYS A 5 -23.02 -21.31 7.06
CA LYS A 5 -23.78 -22.55 6.91
C LYS A 5 -24.22 -22.76 5.48
N GLY A 6 -24.48 -24.01 5.12
CA GLY A 6 -25.20 -24.32 3.89
C GLY A 6 -24.37 -24.10 2.63
N LEU A 7 -23.06 -24.26 2.70
CA LEU A 7 -22.17 -24.06 1.55
C LEU A 7 -22.18 -25.29 0.65
N ASP A 8 -22.13 -25.05 -0.66
CA ASP A 8 -21.80 -26.10 -1.62
C ASP A 8 -20.35 -26.57 -1.42
N ALA A 9 -20.03 -27.81 -1.79
CA ALA A 9 -18.70 -28.38 -1.60
C ALA A 9 -17.60 -27.55 -2.29
N SER A 10 -17.90 -27.03 -3.48
CA SER A 10 -16.99 -26.19 -4.26
C SER A 10 -16.73 -24.84 -3.57
N GLU A 11 -17.78 -24.16 -3.11
CA GLU A 11 -17.70 -22.90 -2.38
C GLU A 11 -16.98 -23.05 -1.03
N ALA A 12 -17.26 -24.14 -0.32
CA ALA A 12 -16.65 -24.45 0.96
C ALA A 12 -15.12 -24.64 0.84
N LEU A 13 -14.67 -25.33 -0.21
CA LEU A 13 -13.24 -25.53 -0.49
C LEU A 13 -12.54 -24.22 -0.89
N ILE A 14 -13.18 -23.38 -1.69
CA ILE A 14 -12.64 -22.06 -2.07
C ILE A 14 -12.52 -21.16 -0.84
N LEU A 15 -13.55 -21.10 0.00
CA LEU A 15 -13.51 -20.29 1.23
C LEU A 15 -12.47 -20.80 2.21
N ARG A 16 -12.30 -22.12 2.31
CA ARG A 16 -11.25 -22.74 3.12
C ARG A 16 -9.87 -22.30 2.63
N SER A 17 -9.56 -22.40 1.34
CA SER A 17 -8.24 -22.04 0.81
C SER A 17 -7.90 -20.56 1.00
N VAL A 18 -8.91 -19.69 0.85
CA VAL A 18 -8.77 -18.25 1.08
C VAL A 18 -8.49 -17.93 2.55
N LEU A 19 -9.22 -18.55 3.48
CA LEU A 19 -9.05 -18.33 4.91
C LEU A 19 -7.76 -18.96 5.45
N GLU A 20 -7.39 -20.16 4.98
CA GLU A 20 -6.11 -20.80 5.31
C GLU A 20 -4.93 -20.00 4.75
N GLY A 21 -5.04 -19.44 3.54
CA GLY A 21 -4.05 -18.53 2.96
C GLY A 21 -3.85 -17.24 3.77
N ALA A 22 -4.86 -16.83 4.54
CA ALA A 22 -4.77 -15.72 5.50
C ALA A 22 -4.26 -16.14 6.89
N GLY A 23 -3.88 -17.41 7.07
CA GLY A 23 -3.37 -17.96 8.32
C GLY A 23 -4.45 -18.29 9.36
N ILE A 24 -5.71 -18.43 8.95
CA ILE A 24 -6.83 -18.78 9.83
C ILE A 24 -7.09 -20.29 9.73
N SER A 25 -7.08 -20.99 10.87
CA SER A 25 -7.42 -22.43 10.89
C SER A 25 -8.92 -22.63 10.71
N VAL A 26 -9.30 -23.32 9.64
CA VAL A 26 -10.70 -23.59 9.27
C VAL A 26 -10.95 -25.10 9.26
N TRP A 27 -12.12 -25.51 9.76
CA TRP A 27 -12.61 -26.87 9.67
C TRP A 27 -13.92 -26.90 8.88
N LEU A 28 -14.11 -27.93 8.08
CA LEU A 28 -15.36 -28.17 7.35
C LEU A 28 -16.11 -29.31 8.02
N SER A 29 -17.38 -29.07 8.36
CA SER A 29 -18.31 -30.13 8.73
C SER A 29 -18.90 -30.73 7.46
N ASN A 30 -19.08 -32.05 7.44
CA ASN A 30 -19.69 -32.81 6.33
C ASN A 30 -18.92 -32.75 4.99
N GLU A 31 -17.62 -32.44 5.00
CA GLU A 31 -16.78 -32.30 3.79
C GLU A 31 -16.90 -33.52 2.84
N HIS A 32 -16.79 -34.73 3.39
CA HIS A 32 -16.87 -35.97 2.60
C HIS A 32 -18.28 -36.31 2.07
N MET A 33 -19.33 -35.85 2.76
CA MET A 33 -20.71 -36.10 2.32
C MET A 33 -21.16 -35.07 1.28
N ALA A 34 -20.76 -33.82 1.45
CA ALA A 34 -21.01 -32.75 0.48
C ALA A 34 -20.27 -32.98 -0.85
N SER A 35 -19.06 -33.56 -0.82
CA SER A 35 -18.33 -33.90 -2.06
C SER A 35 -18.97 -35.05 -2.85
N MET A 36 -19.79 -35.88 -2.21
CA MET A 36 -20.42 -37.05 -2.83
C MET A 36 -21.88 -36.80 -3.28
N ASN A 37 -22.54 -35.77 -2.73
CA ASN A 37 -23.94 -35.44 -3.05
C ASN A 37 -24.17 -33.92 -3.01
N TYR A 38 -24.60 -33.37 -4.15
CA TYR A 38 -24.94 -31.94 -4.30
C TYR A 38 -26.09 -31.46 -3.38
N ALA A 39 -26.85 -32.39 -2.80
CA ALA A 39 -27.93 -32.09 -1.86
C ALA A 39 -27.44 -31.89 -0.40
N VAL A 40 -26.20 -32.29 -0.09
CA VAL A 40 -25.63 -32.19 1.25
C VAL A 40 -24.72 -30.99 1.31
N THR A 41 -24.98 -30.10 2.26
CA THR A 41 -24.21 -28.87 2.44
C THR A 41 -23.11 -29.03 3.48
N ALA A 42 -22.03 -28.28 3.29
CA ALA A 42 -20.92 -28.17 4.22
C ALA A 42 -21.09 -26.92 5.10
N ASP A 43 -20.75 -27.06 6.39
CA ASP A 43 -20.70 -25.93 7.31
C ASP A 43 -19.24 -25.59 7.60
N LEU A 44 -18.91 -24.29 7.56
CA LEU A 44 -17.56 -23.80 7.78
C LEU A 44 -17.40 -23.37 9.23
N LEU A 45 -16.47 -24.01 9.93
CA LEU A 45 -16.19 -23.84 11.34
C LEU A 45 -14.86 -23.12 11.53
N ILE A 46 -14.86 -22.10 12.40
CA ILE A 46 -13.65 -21.37 12.78
C ILE A 46 -13.51 -21.31 14.30
N ARG A 47 -12.30 -21.02 14.77
CA ARG A 47 -12.05 -20.73 16.18
C ARG A 47 -12.69 -19.39 16.56
N GLU A 48 -13.29 -19.33 17.74
CA GLU A 48 -14.05 -18.15 18.19
C GLU A 48 -13.21 -16.87 18.23
N GLY A 49 -11.93 -16.97 18.61
CA GLY A 49 -10.99 -15.84 18.63
C GLY A 49 -10.63 -15.28 17.25
N ASP A 50 -10.82 -16.05 16.18
CA ASP A 50 -10.45 -15.66 14.81
C ASP A 50 -11.63 -15.10 14.01
N LYS A 51 -12.81 -14.98 14.63
CA LYS A 51 -14.03 -14.50 13.96
C LYS A 51 -13.86 -13.11 13.34
N TRP A 52 -13.29 -12.16 14.09
CA TRP A 52 -13.09 -10.80 13.59
C TRP A 52 -12.11 -10.75 12.40
N ARG A 53 -11.09 -11.61 12.39
CA ARG A 53 -10.15 -11.74 11.26
C ARG A 53 -10.81 -12.37 10.06
N ALA A 54 -11.61 -13.42 10.28
CA ALA A 54 -12.36 -14.06 9.21
C ALA A 54 -13.36 -13.09 8.56
N ASP A 55 -14.07 -12.28 9.35
CA ASP A 55 -14.97 -11.23 8.85
C ASP A 55 -14.21 -10.17 8.03
N GLN A 56 -13.03 -9.76 8.50
CA GLN A 56 -12.17 -8.81 7.77
C GLN A 56 -11.68 -9.38 6.44
N VAL A 57 -11.21 -10.64 6.42
CA VAL A 57 -10.79 -11.32 5.19
C VAL A 57 -11.97 -11.47 4.23
N MET A 58 -13.16 -11.80 4.72
CA MET A 58 -14.35 -11.91 3.88
C MET A 58 -14.76 -10.56 3.28
N GLN A 59 -14.62 -9.45 4.01
CA GLN A 59 -14.81 -8.11 3.46
C GLN A 59 -13.76 -7.80 2.39
N ASP A 60 -12.50 -8.15 2.62
CA ASP A 60 -11.41 -8.00 1.65
C ASP A 60 -11.62 -8.85 0.39
N VAL A 61 -12.22 -10.04 0.52
CA VAL A 61 -12.55 -10.95 -0.60
C VAL A 61 -13.80 -10.50 -1.34
N SER A 62 -14.80 -9.95 -0.64
CA SER A 62 -15.94 -9.29 -1.30
C SER A 62 -15.56 -8.00 -2.02
N THR A 63 -14.39 -7.44 -1.68
CA THR A 63 -13.77 -6.29 -2.36
C THR A 63 -12.61 -6.69 -3.28
N PHE A 64 -12.38 -7.99 -3.51
CA PHE A 64 -11.51 -8.45 -4.60
C PHE A 64 -12.16 -8.06 -5.93
N PRO A 65 -11.42 -7.43 -6.85
CA PRO A 65 -11.95 -6.28 -7.57
C PRO A 65 -12.87 -6.69 -8.72
N ALA A 66 -14.08 -6.12 -8.74
CA ALA A 66 -14.95 -6.04 -9.91
C ALA A 66 -14.47 -5.04 -10.96
N ASP A 67 -13.24 -4.52 -10.84
CA ASP A 67 -12.61 -3.71 -11.88
C ASP A 67 -11.13 -4.11 -11.93
N ALA A 68 -10.74 -4.88 -12.93
CA ALA A 68 -9.33 -4.94 -13.31
C ALA A 68 -8.88 -3.48 -13.58
N PRO A 69 -8.01 -2.89 -12.76
CA PRO A 69 -7.58 -1.52 -13.01
C PRO A 69 -6.88 -1.53 -14.35
N LYS A 70 -7.30 -0.65 -15.27
CA LYS A 70 -6.56 -0.41 -16.52
C LYS A 70 -5.13 -0.05 -16.13
N ILE A 71 -4.21 -1.00 -16.36
CA ILE A 71 -2.79 -0.83 -16.11
C ILE A 71 -2.28 0.07 -17.24
N GLU A 72 -2.35 1.39 -17.04
CA GLU A 72 -1.51 2.29 -17.82
C GLU A 72 -0.08 2.07 -17.32
N LEU A 73 0.74 1.41 -18.13
CA LEU A 73 2.17 1.22 -17.90
C LEU A 73 2.83 2.60 -17.76
N GLY A 74 2.88 3.12 -16.54
CA GLY A 74 3.57 4.34 -16.19
C GLY A 74 4.71 4.03 -15.23
N ASP A 75 5.94 4.29 -15.70
CA ASP A 75 7.23 4.28 -15.00
C ASP A 75 7.45 3.22 -13.91
N LEU A 76 8.35 2.28 -14.21
CA LEU A 76 8.96 1.30 -13.30
C LEU A 76 9.37 1.99 -11.99
N GLN A 77 8.57 1.85 -10.94
CA GLN A 77 8.91 2.32 -9.60
C GLN A 77 8.66 1.21 -8.61
N GLU A 78 9.67 0.97 -7.79
CA GLU A 78 9.66 -0.06 -6.77
C GLU A 78 8.90 0.41 -5.52
N CYS A 79 8.22 -0.51 -4.85
CA CYS A 79 7.57 -0.25 -3.58
C CYS A 79 8.62 0.04 -2.50
N HIS A 80 8.50 1.18 -1.83
CA HIS A 80 9.39 1.55 -0.72
C HIS A 80 9.38 0.58 0.47
N TYR A 81 8.37 -0.29 0.58
CA TYR A 81 8.23 -1.22 1.71
C TYR A 81 8.75 -2.64 1.42
N CYS A 82 8.64 -3.12 0.18
CA CYS A 82 9.01 -4.49 -0.18
C CYS A 82 9.92 -4.62 -1.40
N GLY A 83 10.25 -3.51 -2.09
CA GLY A 83 11.08 -3.52 -3.29
C GLY A 83 10.40 -4.04 -4.56
N SER A 84 9.14 -4.45 -4.47
CA SER A 84 8.38 -4.98 -5.61
C SER A 84 8.13 -3.94 -6.69
N THR A 85 8.30 -4.30 -7.96
CA THR A 85 7.95 -3.48 -9.12
C THR A 85 6.45 -3.47 -9.43
N ASP A 86 5.68 -4.34 -8.76
CA ASP A 86 4.23 -4.48 -8.96
C ASP A 86 3.47 -3.40 -8.20
N VAL A 87 3.59 -2.19 -8.71
CA VAL A 87 3.02 -0.97 -8.16
C VAL A 87 2.13 -0.30 -9.21
N PHE A 88 0.98 0.22 -8.78
CA PHE A 88 0.09 0.96 -9.66
C PHE A 88 -0.47 2.21 -9.03
N ASN A 89 -0.92 3.12 -9.89
CA ASN A 89 -1.67 4.30 -9.48
C ASN A 89 -3.00 3.88 -8.86
N PHE A 90 -3.25 4.34 -7.64
CA PHE A 90 -4.47 4.04 -6.92
C PHE A 90 -5.44 5.23 -7.03
N VAL A 91 -6.67 4.96 -7.44
CA VAL A 91 -7.78 5.92 -7.46
C VAL A 91 -8.83 5.44 -6.47
N GLY A 92 -9.23 6.29 -5.52
CA GLY A 92 -10.15 5.90 -4.47
C GLY A 92 -9.84 6.52 -3.11
N THR A 93 -10.48 6.03 -2.05
CA THR A 93 -10.22 6.50 -0.69
C THR A 93 -9.07 5.72 -0.06
N VAL A 94 -8.03 6.42 0.35
CA VAL A 94 -6.85 5.86 1.03
C VAL A 94 -6.96 6.15 2.53
N PRO A 95 -6.85 5.12 3.40
CA PRO A 95 -6.74 5.33 4.84
C PRO A 95 -5.36 5.88 5.17
N ILE A 96 -5.30 7.07 5.77
CA ILE A 96 -4.05 7.65 6.26
C ILE A 96 -3.77 7.08 7.67
N MET A 97 -2.49 6.94 8.03
CA MET A 97 -2.02 6.56 9.37
C MET A 97 -2.89 7.20 10.46
N GLY A 98 -3.55 6.36 11.27
CA GLY A 98 -4.43 6.79 12.37
C GLY A 98 -5.93 6.60 12.11
N GLY A 99 -6.37 6.11 10.94
CA GLY A 99 -7.75 5.64 10.70
C GLY A 99 -8.85 6.73 10.68
N ILE A 100 -8.54 7.94 11.13
CA ILE A 100 -9.49 9.05 11.26
C ILE A 100 -9.58 9.90 9.99
N LEU A 101 -8.49 9.99 9.21
CA LEU A 101 -8.41 10.82 8.02
C LEU A 101 -8.40 9.95 6.75
N LYS A 102 -9.38 10.21 5.86
CA LYS A 102 -9.47 9.60 4.53
C LYS A 102 -8.93 10.59 3.50
N SER A 103 -7.81 10.29 2.86
CA SER A 103 -7.42 11.04 1.65
C SER A 103 -8.11 10.44 0.44
N ARG A 104 -8.67 11.30 -0.42
CA ARG A 104 -9.21 10.86 -1.71
C ARG A 104 -8.12 10.97 -2.77
N ALA A 105 -7.78 9.85 -3.39
CA ALA A 105 -6.91 9.75 -4.54
C ALA A 105 -7.74 9.92 -5.81
N PHE A 106 -7.36 10.91 -6.62
CA PHE A 106 -7.98 11.24 -7.89
C PHE A 106 -7.15 10.66 -9.06
N PRO A 107 -7.73 10.50 -10.27
CA PRO A 107 -6.94 10.15 -11.45
C PRO A 107 -5.81 11.19 -11.65
N GLY A 108 -4.57 10.73 -11.80
CA GLY A 108 -3.37 11.57 -11.86
C GLY A 108 -2.77 11.97 -10.50
N SER A 109 -3.33 11.49 -9.38
CA SER A 109 -2.75 11.72 -8.06
C SER A 109 -1.49 10.87 -7.82
N PRO A 110 -0.53 11.34 -6.99
CA PRO A 110 0.72 10.62 -6.70
C PRO A 110 0.53 9.37 -5.82
N TRP A 111 -0.71 8.95 -5.57
CA TRP A 111 -1.01 7.80 -4.72
C TRP A 111 -0.81 6.51 -5.48
N ARG A 112 -0.05 5.60 -4.88
CA ARG A 112 0.24 4.28 -5.41
C ARG A 112 -0.10 3.20 -4.39
N ARG A 113 -0.42 2.02 -4.90
CA ARG A 113 -0.64 0.80 -4.12
C ARG A 113 0.27 -0.29 -4.66
N CYS A 114 0.98 -0.96 -3.77
CA CYS A 114 1.73 -2.18 -4.11
C CYS A 114 0.81 -3.40 -4.02
N LEU A 115 0.89 -4.32 -4.98
CA LEU A 115 0.15 -5.58 -4.93
C LEU A 115 0.61 -6.49 -3.80
N GLU A 116 1.92 -6.62 -3.67
CA GLU A 116 2.53 -7.69 -2.89
C GLU A 116 2.36 -7.44 -1.39
N CYS A 117 2.65 -6.22 -0.93
CA CYS A 117 2.48 -5.84 0.47
C CYS A 117 1.15 -5.13 0.76
N ARG A 118 0.32 -4.86 -0.26
CA ARG A 118 -0.96 -4.13 -0.18
C ARG A 118 -0.89 -2.72 0.44
N LYS A 119 0.32 -2.20 0.72
CA LYS A 119 0.51 -0.88 1.33
C LYS A 119 0.28 0.24 0.32
N PHE A 120 -0.31 1.32 0.82
CA PHE A 120 -0.48 2.57 0.11
C PHE A 120 0.72 3.47 0.39
N PHE A 121 1.24 4.12 -0.63
CA PHE A 121 2.28 5.13 -0.50
C PHE A 121 2.10 6.23 -1.52
N ARG A 122 2.64 7.40 -1.20
CA ARG A 122 2.55 8.58 -2.04
C ARG A 122 3.92 8.84 -2.65
N VAL A 123 4.00 8.85 -3.97
CA VAL A 123 5.21 9.25 -4.70
C VAL A 123 5.11 10.75 -4.92
N ASP A 124 5.38 11.52 -3.88
CA ASP A 124 5.53 12.95 -4.05
C ASP A 124 6.83 13.21 -4.81
N ASN A 125 6.70 13.84 -5.98
CA ASN A 125 7.81 14.36 -6.78
C ASN A 125 8.61 15.48 -6.07
N ARG A 126 8.53 15.57 -4.74
CA ARG A 126 9.23 16.55 -3.89
C ARG A 126 10.75 16.37 -3.85
N ARG A 127 11.32 15.42 -4.59
CA ARG A 127 12.78 15.27 -4.71
C ARG A 127 13.48 16.50 -5.31
N TYR A 128 12.77 17.40 -6.00
CA TYR A 128 13.37 18.62 -6.56
C TYR A 128 13.71 19.73 -5.54
N LEU A 129 13.21 19.66 -4.30
CA LEU A 129 13.50 20.67 -3.26
C LEU A 129 14.62 20.27 -2.30
N GLY A 130 15.13 19.03 -2.39
CA GLY A 130 16.17 18.54 -1.48
C GLY A 130 17.49 19.31 -1.57
N ASN A 131 17.79 19.88 -2.74
CA ASN A 131 19.06 20.58 -2.99
C ASN A 131 18.94 22.11 -3.08
N ALA A 132 17.72 22.65 -3.10
CA ALA A 132 17.49 24.10 -3.16
C ALA A 132 18.03 24.84 -1.90
N PRO A 133 17.79 24.38 -0.66
CA PRO A 133 18.30 25.08 0.52
C PRO A 133 19.82 24.95 0.65
N THR A 134 20.41 23.81 0.26
CA THR A 134 21.87 23.64 0.25
C THR A 134 22.53 24.51 -0.81
N ALA A 135 21.94 24.63 -2.00
CA ALA A 135 22.46 25.50 -3.06
C ALA A 135 22.43 26.98 -2.65
N LEU A 136 21.39 27.43 -1.95
CA LEU A 136 21.30 28.79 -1.42
C LEU A 136 22.34 29.07 -0.32
N LEU A 137 22.62 28.10 0.55
CA LEU A 137 23.67 28.21 1.57
C LEU A 137 25.06 28.34 0.93
N TRP A 138 25.38 27.49 -0.05
CA TRP A 138 26.64 27.58 -0.78
C TRP A 138 26.76 28.90 -1.57
N GLY A 139 25.67 29.37 -2.17
CA GLY A 139 25.63 30.68 -2.83
C GLY A 139 25.90 31.85 -1.88
N GLY A 140 25.34 31.82 -0.67
CA GLY A 140 25.59 32.83 0.36
C GLY A 140 27.05 32.84 0.83
N ILE A 141 27.63 31.66 1.09
CA ILE A 141 29.02 31.51 1.53
C ILE A 141 29.99 32.04 0.46
N LEU A 142 29.78 31.66 -0.81
CA LEU A 142 30.59 32.14 -1.93
C LEU A 142 30.47 33.66 -2.10
N GLY A 143 29.26 34.21 -1.98
CA GLY A 143 29.03 35.65 -2.01
C GLY A 143 29.82 36.39 -0.93
N CYS A 144 29.74 35.94 0.33
CA CYS A 144 30.49 36.53 1.43
C CYS A 144 32.01 36.44 1.22
N ALA A 145 32.50 35.30 0.72
CA ALA A 145 33.92 35.12 0.43
C ALA A 145 34.44 36.08 -0.65
N VAL A 146 33.68 36.24 -1.75
CA VAL A 146 34.05 37.16 -2.85
C VAL A 146 34.01 38.62 -2.39
N TYR A 147 32.98 39.04 -1.66
CA TYR A 147 32.91 40.39 -1.11
C TYR A 147 34.02 40.66 -0.08
N GLY A 148 34.33 39.68 0.78
CA GLY A 148 35.44 39.78 1.73
C GLY A 148 36.80 39.90 1.05
N LEU A 149 37.05 39.11 0.01
CA LEU A 149 38.28 39.20 -0.80
C LEU A 149 38.39 40.56 -1.50
N ASN A 150 37.31 41.03 -2.12
CA ASN A 150 37.31 42.31 -2.82
C ASN A 150 37.55 43.47 -1.85
N TYR A 151 36.94 43.42 -0.66
CA TYR A 151 37.18 44.39 0.41
C TYR A 151 38.65 44.36 0.85
N ALA A 152 39.23 43.19 1.10
CA ALA A 152 40.63 43.05 1.51
C ALA A 152 41.62 43.58 0.45
N ILE A 153 41.38 43.30 -0.83
CA ILE A 153 42.18 43.81 -1.95
C ILE A 153 42.11 45.34 -2.00
N THR A 154 40.90 45.89 -1.90
CA THR A 154 40.69 47.35 -1.95
C THR A 154 41.36 48.03 -0.77
N TRP A 155 41.26 47.45 0.43
CA TRP A 155 41.88 47.97 1.63
C TRP A 155 43.40 47.94 1.57
N LEU A 156 43.99 46.85 1.08
CA LEU A 156 45.43 46.75 0.84
C LEU A 156 45.91 47.79 -0.19
N ARG A 157 45.13 48.07 -1.23
CA ARG A 157 45.45 49.07 -2.25
C ARG A 157 45.40 50.52 -1.74
N ILE A 158 44.67 50.77 -0.66
CA ILE A 158 44.59 52.10 -0.03
C ILE A 158 45.74 52.30 0.97
N MET A 159 46.24 51.22 1.58
CA MET A 159 47.32 51.25 2.57
C MET A 159 48.73 51.25 1.96
N LEU A 160 48.89 50.78 0.72
CA LEU A 160 50.14 50.75 -0.06
C LEU A 160 50.22 51.96 -1.00
#